data_AF-A0A1I7M452-F1
#
_entry.id   AF-A0A1I7M452-F1
#
_cell.length_a   1.000
_cell.length_b   1.000
_cell.length_c   1.000
_cell.angle_alpha   90.00
_cell.angle_beta   90.00
_cell.angle_gamma   90.00
#
_symmetry.space_group_name_H-M   'P 1'
#
loop_
_entity.id
_entity.type
_entity.pdbx_description
1 polymer ?
#
loop_
_entity_poly.entity_id
_entity_poly.type
_entity_poly.pdbx_seq_one_letter_code
_entity_poly.pdbx_strand_id
1 'polypeptide(L)'
;MRPAISLVPLLLAMALRPAVAGRAEEHLLSQLRKAHPATRFDRVVATPAAGLYEVWMGENVAYISRGNVRYLVFGHLFDAHRMRDLTAGRRAQQPANGRIQSPEASERVAAAALSAAPSSDAIVLVRGSGERKLLVFTDPACPYCRQLDTQLRALRDVTVLHYLLPYQGRALPEAIWCAADRDAAYARAMAEGGMPETTKQPCAAPLERNLALAARLGVRATPTLIFSDGRRVAGLPSNDDLETGLARAVAAQGKADGLARSGEYETTHEK
;
A
#
# COMPACT_ATOMS: atom_id res chain seq x y z
N MET A 1 -40.26 -10.28 69.66
CA MET A 1 -39.03 -10.30 68.84
C MET A 1 -39.41 -9.91 67.42
N ARG A 2 -38.92 -8.76 66.94
CA ARG A 2 -39.15 -8.23 65.58
C ARG A 2 -37.91 -8.52 64.72
N PRO A 3 -38.03 -8.64 63.41
CA PRO A 3 -37.03 -8.07 62.52
C PRO A 3 -37.62 -6.93 61.70
N ALA A 4 -36.93 -5.80 61.74
CA ALA A 4 -37.23 -4.58 61.02
C ALA A 4 -36.81 -4.69 59.56
N ILE A 5 -37.68 -4.22 58.68
CA ILE A 5 -37.45 -4.04 57.24
C ILE A 5 -36.52 -2.85 57.07
N SER A 6 -35.36 -3.05 56.45
CA SER A 6 -34.44 -1.97 56.09
C SER A 6 -34.31 -1.91 54.56
N LEU A 7 -35.08 -1.02 53.93
CA LEU A 7 -34.88 -0.62 52.54
C LEU A 7 -33.62 0.25 52.45
N VAL A 8 -32.59 -0.26 51.77
CA VAL A 8 -31.42 0.54 51.37
C VAL A 8 -31.64 0.93 49.90
N PRO A 9 -31.73 2.23 49.56
CA PRO A 9 -31.80 2.65 48.17
C PRO A 9 -30.37 2.60 47.60
N LEU A 10 -30.11 1.65 46.70
CA LEU A 10 -28.85 1.58 45.96
C LEU A 10 -28.84 2.70 44.91
N LEU A 11 -28.15 3.80 45.22
CA LEU A 11 -27.89 4.91 44.32
C LEU A 11 -27.14 4.43 43.06
N LEU A 12 -27.81 4.54 41.92
CA LEU A 12 -27.25 4.32 40.59
C LEU A 12 -26.35 5.50 40.20
N ALA A 13 -25.08 5.48 40.60
CA ALA A 13 -24.08 6.45 40.14
C ALA A 13 -23.54 6.03 38.75
N MET A 14 -24.30 6.33 37.69
CA MET A 14 -23.88 6.11 36.31
C MET A 14 -22.94 7.25 35.86
N ALA A 15 -21.67 7.18 36.27
CA ALA A 15 -20.62 8.04 35.75
C ALA A 15 -20.15 7.53 34.37
N LEU A 16 -20.90 7.83 33.31
CA LEU A 16 -20.45 7.64 31.93
C LEU A 16 -19.90 8.96 31.39
N ARG A 17 -18.57 9.17 31.44
CA ARG A 17 -17.83 9.99 30.46
C ARG A 17 -16.40 9.45 30.32
N PRO A 18 -16.01 9.03 29.11
CA PRO A 18 -15.34 9.99 28.24
C PRO A 18 -15.83 9.91 26.78
N ALA A 19 -16.51 10.96 26.32
CA ALA A 19 -16.85 11.16 24.90
C ALA A 19 -16.22 12.45 24.36
N VAL A 20 -15.02 12.79 24.81
CA VAL A 20 -14.33 14.06 24.47
C VAL A 20 -13.38 13.91 23.28
N ALA A 21 -13.00 12.69 22.90
CA ALA A 21 -12.12 12.45 21.75
C ALA A 21 -12.78 12.91 20.42
N GLY A 22 -14.01 12.45 20.16
CA GLY A 22 -14.71 12.70 18.88
C GLY A 22 -14.93 14.17 18.54
N ARG A 23 -15.12 15.04 19.54
CA ARG A 23 -15.51 16.44 19.30
C ARG A 23 -14.37 17.31 18.77
N ALA A 24 -13.15 17.05 19.23
CA ALA A 24 -11.97 17.79 18.76
C ALA A 24 -11.57 17.36 17.35
N GLU A 25 -11.63 16.07 17.07
CA GLU A 25 -11.33 15.48 15.76
C GLU A 25 -12.29 15.98 14.68
N GLU A 26 -13.58 16.02 14.98
CA GLU A 26 -14.61 16.49 14.07
C GLU A 26 -14.51 17.99 13.79
N HIS A 27 -14.19 18.79 14.82
CA HIS A 27 -13.92 20.23 14.65
C HIS A 27 -12.71 20.47 13.74
N LEU A 28 -11.61 19.75 13.97
CA LEU A 28 -10.39 19.87 13.17
C LEU A 28 -10.63 19.45 11.71
N LEU A 29 -11.36 18.35 11.50
CA LEU A 29 -11.76 17.87 10.18
C LEU A 29 -12.60 18.90 9.43
N SER A 30 -13.56 19.53 10.12
CA SER A 30 -14.37 20.60 9.53
C SER A 30 -13.54 21.82 9.14
N GLN A 31 -12.58 22.23 9.98
CA GLN A 31 -11.69 23.34 9.67
C GLN A 31 -10.82 23.05 8.45
N LEU A 32 -10.25 21.84 8.37
CA LEU A 32 -9.43 21.39 7.25
C LEU A 32 -10.18 21.40 5.93
N ARG A 33 -11.40 20.85 5.91
CA ARG A 33 -12.27 20.84 4.71
C ARG A 33 -12.63 22.25 4.25
N LYS A 34 -12.88 23.16 5.19
CA LYS A 34 -13.20 24.57 4.87
C LYS A 34 -11.98 25.32 4.35
N ALA A 35 -10.81 25.11 4.94
CA ALA A 35 -9.57 25.78 4.56
C ALA A 35 -8.98 25.27 3.24
N HIS A 36 -9.17 23.99 2.93
CA HIS A 36 -8.58 23.34 1.75
C HIS A 36 -9.62 22.50 0.97
N PRO A 37 -10.60 23.14 0.29
CA PRO A 37 -11.67 22.44 -0.41
C PRO A 37 -11.21 21.56 -1.57
N ALA A 38 -10.01 21.81 -2.12
CA ALA A 38 -9.40 20.98 -3.15
C ALA A 38 -8.79 19.66 -2.61
N THR A 39 -8.70 19.50 -1.28
CA THR A 39 -8.11 18.32 -0.63
C THR A 39 -9.20 17.49 0.06
N ARG A 40 -9.25 16.19 -0.24
CA ARG A 40 -10.21 15.27 0.37
C ARG A 40 -9.65 14.74 1.68
N PHE A 41 -10.17 15.25 2.80
CA PHE A 41 -9.90 14.73 4.14
C PHE A 41 -10.98 13.72 4.56
N ASP A 42 -10.59 12.49 4.84
CA ASP A 42 -11.47 11.40 5.24
C ASP A 42 -11.84 11.48 6.72
N ARG A 43 -10.81 11.50 7.57
CA ARG A 43 -10.96 11.47 9.03
C ARG A 43 -9.74 12.08 9.72
N VAL A 44 -9.95 12.52 10.95
CA VAL A 44 -8.89 12.93 11.88
C VAL A 44 -8.93 12.00 13.07
N VAL A 45 -7.77 11.55 13.54
CA VAL A 45 -7.64 10.62 14.68
C VAL A 45 -6.58 11.14 15.64
N ALA A 46 -6.87 11.12 16.95
CA ALA A 46 -5.87 11.45 17.95
C ALA A 46 -4.67 10.47 17.90
N THR A 47 -3.47 11.01 18.15
CA THR A 47 -2.28 10.18 18.37
C THR A 47 -1.95 10.07 19.85
N PRO A 48 -1.15 9.08 20.27
CA PRO A 48 -0.62 9.04 21.64
C PRO A 48 0.26 10.24 21.98
N ALA A 49 0.80 10.96 20.98
CA ALA A 49 1.52 12.21 21.19
C ALA A 49 0.54 13.36 21.40
N ALA A 50 0.51 13.90 22.63
CA ALA A 50 -0.45 14.93 23.02
C ALA A 50 -0.39 16.16 22.10
N GLY A 51 -1.56 16.57 21.59
CA GLY A 51 -1.70 17.72 20.69
C GLY A 51 -1.37 17.43 19.23
N LEU A 52 -0.92 16.22 18.88
CA LEU A 52 -0.68 15.78 17.51
C LEU A 52 -1.82 14.87 17.03
N TYR A 53 -2.33 15.14 15.84
CA TYR A 53 -3.42 14.39 15.22
C TYR A 53 -2.99 13.84 13.87
N GLU A 54 -3.46 12.64 13.54
CA GLU A 54 -3.36 12.05 12.21
C GLU A 54 -4.54 12.50 11.36
N VAL A 55 -4.23 13.05 10.20
CA VAL A 55 -5.18 13.47 9.18
C VAL A 55 -5.08 12.50 8.01
N TRP A 56 -6.18 11.83 7.70
CA TRP A 56 -6.25 10.82 6.66
C TRP A 56 -6.83 11.39 5.37
N MET A 57 -6.18 11.10 4.25
CA MET A 57 -6.52 11.50 2.88
C MET A 57 -6.38 10.28 1.96
N GLY A 58 -7.35 9.36 2.06
CA GLY A 58 -7.27 8.00 1.52
C GLY A 58 -6.21 7.19 2.27
N GLU A 59 -5.25 6.64 1.51
CA GLU A 59 -4.08 5.93 2.02
C GLU A 59 -2.98 6.86 2.55
N ASN A 60 -3.06 8.15 2.25
CA ASN A 60 -2.07 9.13 2.70
C ASN A 60 -2.43 9.64 4.10
N VAL A 61 -1.41 9.74 4.95
CA VAL A 61 -1.53 10.27 6.30
C VAL A 61 -0.58 11.46 6.47
N ALA A 62 -1.10 12.51 7.08
CA ALA A 62 -0.33 13.67 7.50
C ALA A 62 -0.58 13.94 8.99
N TYR A 63 0.30 14.69 9.61
CA TYR A 63 0.21 15.08 11.01
C TYR A 63 -0.02 16.57 11.14
N ILE A 64 -0.84 16.93 12.11
CA ILE A 64 -1.21 18.31 12.38
C ILE A 64 -1.21 18.57 13.88
N SER A 65 -0.78 19.77 14.27
CA SER A 65 -0.87 20.22 15.65
C SER A 65 -2.26 20.81 15.92
N ARG A 66 -2.83 20.50 17.09
CA ARG A 66 -4.12 21.04 17.54
C ARG A 66 -4.18 22.57 17.49
N GLY A 67 -3.07 23.21 17.81
CA GLY A 67 -3.00 24.68 17.92
C GLY A 67 -2.68 25.38 16.61
N ASN A 68 -2.29 24.65 15.57
CA ASN A 68 -1.85 25.24 14.32
C ASN A 68 -2.20 24.36 13.13
N VAL A 69 -3.36 24.65 12.53
CA VAL A 69 -3.88 23.91 11.38
C VAL A 69 -3.29 24.34 10.03
N ARG A 70 -2.35 25.30 10.03
CA ARG A 70 -1.70 25.82 8.81
C ARG A 70 -0.65 24.86 8.24
N TYR A 71 -0.03 24.05 9.10
CA TYR A 71 1.10 23.20 8.73
C TYR A 71 0.73 21.73 8.82
N LEU A 72 1.03 20.98 7.76
CA LEU A 72 0.91 19.53 7.68
C LEU A 72 2.31 18.94 7.60
N VAL A 73 2.57 17.91 8.39
CA VAL A 73 3.83 17.16 8.36
C VAL A 73 3.55 15.78 7.78
N PHE A 74 4.23 15.44 6.70
CA PHE A 74 4.14 14.11 6.10
C PHE A 74 5.26 13.22 6.64
N GLY A 75 4.94 11.95 6.90
CA GLY A 75 5.91 10.99 7.40
C GLY A 75 5.28 9.96 8.33
N HIS A 76 6.05 9.54 9.33
CA HIS A 76 5.67 8.48 10.27
C HIS A 76 5.83 8.95 11.71
N LEU A 77 4.89 8.58 12.56
CA LEU A 77 4.99 8.74 14.01
C LEU A 77 5.55 7.46 14.63
N PHE A 78 6.75 7.57 15.19
CA PHE A 78 7.38 6.50 15.95
C PHE A 78 7.17 6.71 17.46
N ASP A 79 6.82 5.64 18.17
CA ASP A 79 7.05 5.53 19.61
C ASP A 79 8.56 5.36 19.81
N ALA A 80 9.25 6.42 20.23
CA ALA A 80 10.70 6.42 20.41
C ALA A 80 11.17 5.55 21.59
N HIS A 81 10.30 5.21 22.56
CA HIS A 81 10.66 4.31 23.64
C HIS A 81 10.69 2.86 23.18
N ARG A 82 9.72 2.47 22.34
CA ARG A 82 9.60 1.11 21.80
C ARG A 82 10.19 0.95 20.41
N MET A 83 10.70 2.03 19.82
CA MET A 83 11.12 2.12 18.42
C MET A 83 10.07 1.54 17.46
N ARG A 84 8.79 1.82 17.73
CA ARG A 84 7.66 1.24 16.97
C ARG A 84 6.98 2.30 16.13
N ASP A 85 6.82 2.01 14.83
CA ASP A 85 6.01 2.83 13.95
C ASP A 85 4.52 2.67 14.24
N LEU A 86 3.89 3.72 14.76
CA LEU A 86 2.47 3.75 15.06
C LEU A 86 1.61 3.95 13.79
N THR A 87 2.20 4.57 12.77
CA THR A 87 1.59 4.85 11.47
C THR A 87 1.40 3.57 10.67
N ALA A 88 2.46 2.77 10.54
CA ALA A 88 2.42 1.49 9.86
C ALA A 88 1.41 0.54 10.54
N GLY A 89 1.45 0.46 11.87
CA GLY A 89 0.48 -0.32 12.64
C GLY A 89 -0.97 0.09 12.37
N ARG A 90 -1.27 1.39 12.33
CA ARG A 90 -2.63 1.88 12.03
C ARG A 90 -3.04 1.71 10.58
N ARG A 91 -2.12 1.86 9.62
CA ARG A 91 -2.39 1.56 8.19
C ARG A 91 -2.68 0.08 7.99
N ALA A 92 -1.94 -0.81 8.65
CA ALA A 92 -2.18 -2.25 8.60
C ALA A 92 -3.54 -2.65 9.21
N GLN A 93 -4.06 -1.84 10.14
CA GLN A 93 -5.39 -2.01 10.74
C GLN A 93 -6.49 -1.28 9.98
N GLN A 94 -6.14 -0.41 9.02
CA GLN A 94 -7.13 0.21 8.16
C GLN A 94 -7.58 -0.78 7.09
N PRO A 95 -8.89 -0.89 6.85
CA PRO A 95 -9.36 -1.43 5.58
C PRO A 95 -8.86 -0.49 4.47
N ALA A 96 -8.06 -1.03 3.54
CA ALA A 96 -7.49 -0.29 2.42
C ALA A 96 -8.60 0.39 1.62
N ASN A 97 -8.71 1.71 1.78
CA ASN A 97 -9.79 2.59 1.36
C ASN A 97 -11.16 2.25 1.94
N GLY A 98 -11.97 3.28 2.26
CA GLY A 98 -13.37 3.16 2.69
C GLY A 98 -14.35 2.57 1.64
N ARG A 99 -13.90 1.65 0.79
CA ARG A 99 -14.71 0.59 0.21
C ARG A 99 -14.41 -0.67 0.99
N ILE A 100 -15.45 -1.38 1.40
CA ILE A 100 -15.33 -2.79 1.75
C ILE A 100 -14.62 -3.47 0.57
N GLN A 101 -13.31 -3.65 0.65
CA GLN A 101 -12.64 -4.70 -0.11
C GLN A 101 -13.01 -5.94 0.69
N SER A 102 -14.12 -6.58 0.30
CA SER A 102 -14.33 -7.95 0.70
C SER A 102 -13.06 -8.72 0.31
N PRO A 103 -12.65 -9.74 1.07
CA PRO A 103 -11.57 -10.64 0.68
C PRO A 103 -11.71 -11.06 -0.80
N GLU A 104 -12.95 -11.28 -1.24
CA GLU A 104 -13.32 -11.61 -2.62
C GLU A 104 -12.99 -10.51 -3.66
N ALA A 105 -13.10 -9.23 -3.31
CA ALA A 105 -12.77 -8.13 -4.22
C ALA A 105 -11.25 -7.95 -4.37
N SER A 106 -10.47 -8.16 -3.30
CA SER A 106 -9.01 -8.19 -3.37
C SER A 106 -8.51 -9.45 -4.10
N GLU A 107 -9.12 -10.62 -3.88
CA GLU A 107 -8.80 -11.87 -4.60
C GLU A 107 -9.13 -11.80 -6.09
N ARG A 108 -10.25 -11.20 -6.48
CA ARG A 108 -10.58 -10.99 -7.90
C ARG A 108 -9.61 -10.03 -8.59
N VAL A 109 -9.17 -8.99 -7.90
CA VAL A 109 -8.14 -8.07 -8.41
C VAL A 109 -6.77 -8.75 -8.43
N ALA A 110 -6.44 -9.62 -7.45
CA ALA A 110 -5.22 -10.45 -7.43
C ALA A 110 -5.14 -11.38 -8.63
N ALA A 111 -6.17 -12.22 -8.80
CA ALA A 111 -6.24 -13.24 -9.82
C ALA A 111 -6.25 -12.61 -11.21
N ALA A 112 -6.96 -11.49 -11.39
CA ALA A 112 -6.96 -10.75 -12.65
C ALA A 112 -5.63 -10.01 -12.90
N ALA A 113 -4.99 -9.43 -11.88
CA ALA A 113 -3.73 -8.71 -12.04
C ALA A 113 -2.57 -9.64 -12.44
N LEU A 114 -2.43 -10.80 -11.80
CA LEU A 114 -1.32 -11.73 -12.13
C LEU A 114 -1.56 -12.55 -13.40
N SER A 115 -2.81 -12.86 -13.75
CA SER A 115 -3.10 -13.56 -15.01
C SER A 115 -3.07 -12.62 -16.22
N ALA A 116 -3.40 -11.33 -16.04
CA ALA A 116 -3.48 -10.36 -17.13
C ALA A 116 -2.26 -9.46 -17.28
N ALA A 117 -1.29 -9.48 -16.36
CA ALA A 117 -0.07 -8.69 -16.46
C ALA A 117 1.03 -9.50 -17.18
N PRO A 118 1.28 -9.24 -18.48
CA PRO A 118 2.27 -10.00 -19.22
C PRO A 118 3.68 -9.61 -18.76
N SER A 119 4.54 -10.61 -18.51
CA SER A 119 5.94 -10.37 -18.19
C SER A 119 6.72 -9.75 -19.34
N SER A 120 6.25 -9.94 -20.59
CA SER A 120 6.84 -9.34 -21.79
C SER A 120 6.79 -7.81 -21.81
N ASP A 121 5.92 -7.20 -20.99
CA ASP A 121 5.77 -5.74 -20.88
C ASP A 121 6.46 -5.17 -19.62
N ALA A 122 7.16 -6.01 -18.85
CA ALA A 122 7.87 -5.65 -17.63
C ALA A 122 9.39 -5.84 -17.77
N ILE A 123 10.15 -5.12 -16.95
CA ILE A 123 11.54 -5.45 -16.62
C ILE A 123 11.51 -6.46 -15.46
N VAL A 124 12.07 -7.64 -15.65
CA VAL A 124 11.93 -8.77 -14.73
C VAL A 124 13.17 -8.93 -13.88
N LEU A 125 13.03 -8.81 -12.56
CA LEU A 125 14.09 -9.10 -11.60
C LEU A 125 13.78 -10.42 -10.89
N VAL A 126 14.62 -11.43 -11.07
CA VAL A 126 14.52 -12.71 -10.34
C VAL A 126 15.67 -12.85 -9.36
N ARG A 127 15.36 -13.21 -8.11
CA ARG A 127 16.33 -13.44 -7.03
C ARG A 127 16.06 -14.75 -6.33
N GLY A 128 17.11 -15.54 -6.10
CA GLY A 128 16.99 -16.85 -5.46
C GLY A 128 16.03 -17.76 -6.23
N SER A 129 15.14 -18.44 -5.51
CA SER A 129 14.11 -19.31 -6.10
C SER A 129 13.06 -18.56 -6.91
N GLY A 130 12.86 -17.26 -6.68
CA GLY A 130 11.85 -16.46 -7.37
C GLY A 130 10.39 -16.78 -7.01
N GLU A 131 10.14 -17.57 -5.96
CA GLU A 131 8.80 -18.08 -5.60
C GLU A 131 7.80 -16.97 -5.25
N ARG A 132 8.29 -15.87 -4.65
CA ARG A 132 7.44 -14.76 -4.20
C ARG A 132 7.26 -13.76 -5.33
N LYS A 133 6.04 -13.59 -5.83
CA LYS A 133 5.77 -12.68 -6.97
C LYS A 133 5.28 -11.31 -6.52
N LEU A 134 5.81 -10.28 -7.15
CA LEU A 134 5.47 -8.88 -6.88
C LEU A 134 5.39 -8.08 -8.17
N LEU A 135 4.29 -7.39 -8.38
CA LEU A 135 4.14 -6.43 -9.48
C LEU A 135 4.48 -5.05 -8.95
N VAL A 136 5.30 -4.30 -9.68
CA VAL A 136 5.73 -2.96 -9.29
C VAL A 136 5.50 -2.01 -10.46
N PHE A 137 4.60 -1.06 -10.29
CA PHE A 137 4.41 0.05 -11.21
C PHE A 137 5.37 1.17 -10.79
N THR A 138 6.29 1.51 -11.68
CA THR A 138 7.48 2.30 -11.34
C THR A 138 7.80 3.33 -12.42
N ASP A 139 8.33 4.47 -12.01
CA ASP A 139 8.85 5.51 -12.90
C ASP A 139 10.35 5.70 -12.59
N PRO A 140 11.26 5.42 -13.54
CA PRO A 140 12.70 5.54 -13.33
C PRO A 140 13.19 6.95 -12.95
N ALA A 141 12.45 8.00 -13.30
CA ALA A 141 12.76 9.37 -12.91
C ALA A 141 12.24 9.73 -11.50
N CYS A 142 11.44 8.86 -10.87
CA CYS A 142 10.89 9.08 -9.54
C CYS A 142 11.90 8.70 -8.42
N PRO A 143 12.25 9.62 -7.50
CA PRO A 143 13.18 9.34 -6.41
C PRO A 143 12.73 8.19 -5.48
N TYR A 144 11.43 8.12 -5.15
CA TYR A 144 10.89 7.04 -4.32
C TYR A 144 10.90 5.68 -5.03
N CYS A 145 10.78 5.67 -6.35
CA CYS A 145 10.91 4.44 -7.14
C CYS A 145 12.35 3.91 -7.09
N ARG A 146 13.34 4.80 -7.20
CA ARG A 146 14.77 4.46 -7.03
C ARG A 146 15.09 3.93 -5.64
N GLN A 147 14.53 4.56 -4.61
CA GLN A 147 14.67 4.09 -3.24
C GLN A 147 14.03 2.71 -3.05
N LEU A 148 12.83 2.48 -3.58
CA LEU A 148 12.18 1.18 -3.56
C LEU A 148 13.02 0.12 -4.27
N ASP A 149 13.54 0.41 -5.46
CA ASP A 149 14.37 -0.53 -6.23
C ASP A 149 15.60 -1.00 -5.45
N THR A 150 16.18 -0.11 -4.63
CA THR A 150 17.27 -0.48 -3.71
C THR A 150 16.81 -1.51 -2.67
N GLN A 151 15.62 -1.34 -2.08
CA GLN A 151 15.04 -2.30 -1.14
C GLN A 151 14.74 -3.64 -1.83
N LEU A 152 14.16 -3.60 -3.04
CA LEU A 152 13.80 -4.79 -3.80
C LEU A 152 15.02 -5.64 -4.17
N ARG A 153 16.16 -5.01 -4.46
CA ARG A 153 17.44 -5.72 -4.67
C ARG A 153 18.01 -6.37 -3.41
N ALA A 154 17.58 -5.99 -2.21
CA ALA A 154 18.01 -6.66 -0.98
C ALA A 154 17.19 -7.92 -0.67
N LEU A 155 16.02 -8.07 -1.31
CA LEU A 155 15.15 -9.23 -1.12
C LEU A 155 15.75 -10.51 -1.73
N ARG A 156 15.34 -11.64 -1.16
CA ARG A 156 15.67 -13.00 -1.64
C ARG A 156 14.42 -13.70 -2.16
N ASP A 157 14.58 -14.76 -2.95
CA ASP A 157 13.46 -15.65 -3.32
C ASP A 157 12.23 -14.92 -3.88
N VAL A 158 12.47 -13.91 -4.74
CA VAL A 158 11.44 -13.01 -5.25
C VAL A 158 11.57 -12.83 -6.76
N THR A 159 10.43 -12.81 -7.43
CA THR A 159 10.28 -12.36 -8.81
C THR A 159 9.54 -11.03 -8.82
N VAL A 160 10.19 -9.98 -9.26
CA VAL A 160 9.61 -8.63 -9.36
C VAL A 160 9.41 -8.25 -10.82
N LEU A 161 8.18 -7.90 -11.17
CA LEU A 161 7.78 -7.43 -12.50
C LEU A 161 7.64 -5.90 -12.46
N HIS A 162 8.63 -5.19 -13.01
CA HIS A 162 8.63 -3.73 -13.05
C HIS A 162 7.94 -3.24 -14.32
N TYR A 163 6.75 -2.67 -14.17
CA TYR A 163 6.01 -2.01 -15.24
C TYR A 163 6.38 -0.53 -15.26
N LEU A 164 7.11 -0.12 -16.30
CA LEU A 164 7.55 1.26 -16.47
C LEU A 164 6.36 2.17 -16.81
N LEU A 165 6.19 3.25 -16.04
CA LEU A 165 5.22 4.31 -16.25
C LEU A 165 5.94 5.65 -16.50
N PRO A 166 5.55 6.42 -17.52
CA PRO A 166 6.21 7.68 -17.87
C PRO A 166 5.57 8.91 -17.22
N TYR A 167 5.26 8.87 -15.92
CA TYR A 167 4.59 9.98 -15.23
C TYR A 167 5.46 11.23 -15.10
N GLN A 168 6.78 11.07 -15.07
CA GLN A 168 7.78 12.13 -15.02
C GLN A 168 8.51 12.32 -16.36
N GLY A 169 7.90 11.85 -17.45
CA GLY A 169 8.44 11.98 -18.81
C GLY A 169 8.71 10.64 -19.46
N ARG A 170 8.57 10.62 -20.79
CA ARG A 170 8.64 9.39 -21.59
C ARG A 170 10.05 8.96 -21.93
N ALA A 171 10.95 9.93 -22.09
CA ALA A 171 12.25 9.72 -22.70
C ALA A 171 13.10 8.68 -21.95
N LEU A 172 13.14 8.72 -20.61
CA LEU A 172 13.94 7.79 -19.81
C LEU A 172 13.37 6.36 -19.79
N PRO A 173 12.08 6.12 -19.47
CA PRO A 173 11.47 4.80 -19.59
C PRO A 173 11.63 4.18 -20.98
N GLU A 174 11.47 4.99 -22.03
CA GLU A 174 11.61 4.55 -23.42
C GLU A 174 13.06 4.21 -23.76
N ALA A 175 14.02 5.04 -23.35
CA ALA A 175 15.45 4.77 -23.53
C ALA A 175 15.89 3.48 -22.83
N ILE A 176 15.44 3.26 -21.59
CA ILE A 176 15.68 2.01 -20.85
C ILE A 176 15.11 0.82 -21.62
N TRP A 177 13.87 0.93 -22.10
CA TRP A 177 13.22 -0.14 -22.85
C TRP A 177 13.88 -0.37 -24.21
N CYS A 178 14.43 0.64 -24.87
CA CYS A 178 15.06 0.51 -26.18
C CYS A 178 16.58 0.23 -26.12
N ALA A 179 17.14 0.04 -24.93
CA ALA A 179 18.52 -0.37 -24.76
C ALA A 179 18.75 -1.79 -25.31
N ALA A 180 20.00 -2.10 -25.67
CA ALA A 180 20.38 -3.44 -26.10
C ALA A 180 20.24 -4.46 -24.96
N ASP A 181 20.71 -4.08 -23.77
CA ASP A 181 20.49 -4.77 -22.50
C ASP A 181 19.64 -3.89 -21.60
N ARG A 182 18.37 -4.26 -21.47
CA ARG A 182 17.34 -3.44 -20.85
C ARG A 182 17.29 -3.61 -19.36
N ASP A 183 17.67 -4.79 -18.88
CA ASP A 183 17.78 -5.07 -17.46
C ASP A 183 18.98 -4.31 -16.90
N ALA A 184 20.11 -4.31 -17.60
CA ALA A 184 21.28 -3.49 -17.23
C ALA A 184 20.98 -1.99 -17.31
N ALA A 185 20.30 -1.53 -18.37
CA ALA A 185 19.92 -0.13 -18.52
C ALA A 185 18.98 0.33 -17.39
N TYR A 186 17.98 -0.48 -17.05
CA TYR A 186 17.10 -0.23 -15.92
C TYR A 186 17.90 -0.19 -14.62
N ALA A 187 18.73 -1.21 -14.37
CA ALA A 187 19.50 -1.30 -13.13
C ALA A 187 20.42 -0.08 -12.91
N ARG A 188 21.08 0.38 -13.97
CA ARG A 188 21.91 1.60 -13.96
C ARG A 188 21.07 2.84 -13.71
N ALA A 189 19.99 3.03 -14.46
CA ALA A 189 19.12 4.20 -14.32
C ALA A 189 18.51 4.32 -12.91
N MET A 190 18.13 3.18 -12.31
CA MET A 190 17.59 3.18 -10.95
C MET A 190 18.65 3.51 -9.88
N ALA A 191 19.89 3.04 -10.06
CA ALA A 191 20.98 3.29 -9.12
C ALA A 191 21.55 4.71 -9.26
N GLU A 192 21.99 5.06 -10.47
CA GLU A 192 22.79 6.24 -10.77
C GLU A 192 21.96 7.40 -11.36
N GLY A 193 20.80 7.11 -11.94
CA GLY A 193 20.06 8.05 -12.77
C GLY A 193 20.67 8.19 -14.17
N GLY A 194 20.22 9.21 -14.90
CA GLY A 194 20.71 9.52 -16.25
C GLY A 194 20.11 8.66 -17.36
N MET A 195 20.46 8.98 -18.60
CA MET A 195 19.98 8.29 -19.80
C MET A 195 20.90 7.13 -20.17
N PRO A 196 20.36 5.92 -20.42
CA PRO A 196 21.15 4.82 -20.96
C PRO A 196 21.47 5.05 -22.43
N GLU A 197 22.49 4.35 -22.93
CA GLU A 197 22.75 4.26 -24.37
C GLU A 197 21.61 3.48 -25.03
N THR A 198 21.04 4.05 -26.10
CA THR A 198 19.95 3.43 -26.83
C THR A 198 20.46 2.78 -28.11
N THR A 199 19.78 1.73 -28.55
CA THR A 199 19.98 1.26 -29.92
C THR A 199 19.43 2.34 -30.86
N LYS A 200 20.13 2.64 -31.96
CA LYS A 200 19.65 3.61 -32.98
C LYS A 200 18.40 3.12 -33.74
N GLN A 201 17.86 1.96 -33.39
CA GLN A 201 16.72 1.36 -34.06
C GLN A 201 15.41 1.76 -33.37
N PRO A 202 14.33 1.98 -34.14
CA PRO A 202 13.01 2.16 -33.57
C PRO A 202 12.62 0.91 -32.77
N CYS A 203 12.23 1.10 -31.51
CA CYS A 203 11.78 0.01 -30.65
C CYS A 203 10.36 0.28 -30.14
N ALA A 204 9.55 -0.77 -30.00
CA ALA A 204 8.18 -0.65 -29.53
C ALA A 204 8.11 -0.78 -28.00
N ALA A 205 8.18 0.36 -27.30
CA ALA A 205 8.01 0.39 -25.85
C ALA A 205 6.53 0.21 -25.43
N PRO A 206 6.20 -0.66 -24.45
CA PRO A 206 4.85 -0.98 -24.00
C PRO A 206 4.30 0.11 -23.08
N LEU A 207 4.83 1.33 -23.10
CA LEU A 207 4.48 2.35 -22.12
C LEU A 207 2.96 2.61 -22.09
N GLU A 208 2.30 2.60 -23.25
CA GLU A 208 0.83 2.71 -23.34
C GLU A 208 0.10 1.49 -22.77
N ARG A 209 0.64 0.27 -23.00
CA ARG A 209 0.07 -0.96 -22.44
C ARG A 209 0.23 -0.98 -20.92
N ASN A 210 1.36 -0.51 -20.41
CA ASN A 210 1.65 -0.39 -18.99
C ASN A 210 0.76 0.66 -18.32
N LEU A 211 0.55 1.81 -18.97
CA LEU A 211 -0.41 2.84 -18.53
C LEU A 211 -1.84 2.30 -18.49
N ALA A 212 -2.27 1.55 -19.51
CA ALA A 212 -3.59 0.94 -19.55
C ALA A 212 -3.76 -0.13 -18.46
N LEU A 213 -2.74 -0.96 -18.23
CA LEU A 213 -2.72 -1.94 -17.14
C LEU A 213 -2.80 -1.23 -15.77
N ALA A 214 -1.96 -0.21 -15.55
CA ALA A 214 -1.99 0.62 -14.35
C ALA A 214 -3.39 1.20 -14.09
N ALA A 215 -4.03 1.77 -15.11
CA ALA A 215 -5.37 2.32 -15.02
C ALA A 215 -6.42 1.26 -14.63
N ARG A 216 -6.39 0.08 -15.26
CA ARG A 216 -7.30 -1.04 -14.95
C ARG A 216 -7.13 -1.53 -13.52
N LEU A 217 -5.89 -1.55 -13.03
CA LEU A 217 -5.56 -1.97 -11.66
C LEU A 217 -5.69 -0.83 -10.64
N GLY A 218 -6.19 0.35 -11.05
CA GLY A 218 -6.41 1.50 -10.18
C GLY A 218 -5.12 2.11 -9.62
N VAL A 219 -3.99 1.91 -10.30
CA VAL A 219 -2.70 2.54 -10.00
C VAL A 219 -2.76 4.00 -10.47
N ARG A 220 -2.47 4.92 -9.56
CA ARG A 220 -2.55 6.38 -9.80
C ARG A 220 -1.25 7.13 -9.50
N ALA A 221 -0.26 6.44 -8.93
CA ALA A 221 1.01 7.01 -8.50
C ALA A 221 2.08 5.93 -8.52
N THR A 222 3.34 6.36 -8.58
CA THR A 222 4.52 5.49 -8.51
C THR A 222 5.37 5.84 -7.28
N PRO A 223 5.97 4.84 -6.60
CA PRO A 223 5.79 3.42 -6.85
C PRO A 223 4.42 2.93 -6.38
N THR A 224 3.86 1.91 -7.03
CA THR A 224 2.73 1.15 -6.50
C THR A 224 3.03 -0.34 -6.65
N LEU A 225 2.83 -1.09 -5.57
CA LEU A 225 3.10 -2.51 -5.49
C LEU A 225 1.80 -3.29 -5.44
N ILE A 226 1.75 -4.44 -6.11
CA ILE A 226 0.64 -5.39 -6.03
C ILE A 226 1.22 -6.77 -5.72
N PHE A 227 0.83 -7.32 -4.57
CA PHE A 227 1.26 -8.64 -4.09
C PHE A 227 0.49 -9.76 -4.79
N SER A 228 0.98 -11.00 -4.67
CA SER A 228 0.32 -12.15 -5.30
C SER A 228 -1.08 -12.48 -4.77
N ASP A 229 -1.44 -11.94 -3.61
CA ASP A 229 -2.79 -11.98 -3.03
C ASP A 229 -3.64 -10.74 -3.38
N GLY A 230 -3.17 -9.88 -4.29
CA GLY A 230 -3.89 -8.73 -4.82
C GLY A 230 -3.91 -7.52 -3.92
N ARG A 231 -3.33 -7.60 -2.72
CA ARG A 231 -3.13 -6.41 -1.89
C ARG A 231 -2.27 -5.41 -2.65
N ARG A 232 -2.70 -4.15 -2.60
CA ARG A 232 -2.01 -3.04 -3.24
C ARG A 232 -1.43 -2.11 -2.18
N VAL A 233 -0.19 -1.70 -2.37
CA VAL A 233 0.49 -0.69 -1.55
C VAL A 233 0.92 0.45 -2.45
N ALA A 234 0.43 1.65 -2.19
CA ALA A 234 0.85 2.86 -2.88
C ALA A 234 1.98 3.54 -2.11
N GLY A 235 2.97 4.06 -2.83
CA GLY A 235 4.15 4.72 -2.25
C GLY A 235 5.23 3.73 -1.83
N LEU A 236 6.18 4.24 -1.05
CA LEU A 236 7.36 3.50 -0.58
C LEU A 236 7.06 2.80 0.77
N PRO A 237 6.90 1.47 0.81
CA PRO A 237 6.78 0.73 2.07
C PRO A 237 8.11 0.64 2.84
N SER A 238 8.01 0.25 4.11
CA SER A 238 9.18 -0.20 4.89
C SER A 238 9.62 -1.60 4.42
N ASN A 239 10.86 -1.99 4.73
CA ASN A 239 11.34 -3.36 4.45
C ASN A 239 10.50 -4.41 5.19
N ASP A 240 10.07 -4.12 6.42
CA ASP A 240 9.24 -5.03 7.21
C ASP A 240 7.85 -5.21 6.58
N ASP A 241 7.25 -4.13 6.08
CA ASP A 241 5.96 -4.19 5.37
C ASP A 241 6.09 -4.96 4.05
N LEU A 242 7.22 -4.82 3.34
CA LEU A 242 7.52 -5.60 2.13
C LEU A 242 7.60 -7.10 2.43
N GLU A 243 8.43 -7.49 3.39
CA GLU A 243 8.63 -8.90 3.76
C GLU A 243 7.34 -9.52 4.32
N THR A 244 6.64 -8.80 5.20
CA THR A 244 5.32 -9.22 5.71
C THR A 244 4.30 -9.37 4.58
N GLY A 245 4.32 -8.44 3.62
CA GLY A 245 3.49 -8.47 2.43
C GLY A 245 3.73 -9.73 1.62
N LEU A 246 4.98 -10.03 1.28
CA LEU A 246 5.37 -11.19 0.50
C LEU A 246 5.03 -12.51 1.20
N ALA A 247 5.34 -12.62 2.50
CA ALA A 247 5.08 -13.83 3.27
C ALA A 247 3.58 -14.16 3.35
N ARG A 248 2.74 -13.15 3.57
CA ARG A 248 1.28 -13.30 3.58
C ARG A 248 0.74 -13.75 2.22
N ALA A 249 1.29 -13.19 1.14
CA ALA A 249 0.82 -13.48 -0.20
C ALA A 249 1.09 -14.96 -0.58
N VAL A 250 2.26 -15.50 -0.24
CA VAL A 250 2.57 -16.93 -0.38
C VAL A 250 1.60 -17.80 0.42
N ALA A 251 1.33 -17.43 1.69
CA ALA A 251 0.43 -18.19 2.54
C ALA A 251 -1.03 -18.19 2.01
N ALA A 252 -1.47 -17.09 1.39
CA ALA A 252 -2.79 -17.01 0.75
C ALA A 252 -2.86 -17.90 -0.51
N GLN A 253 -1.81 -17.92 -1.34
CA GLN A 253 -1.74 -18.78 -2.52
C GLN A 253 -1.78 -20.27 -2.14
N GLY A 254 -1.00 -20.69 -1.14
CA GLY A 254 -1.03 -22.08 -0.66
C GLY A 254 -2.40 -22.52 -0.13
N LYS A 255 -3.18 -21.60 0.45
CA LYS A 255 -4.56 -21.87 0.87
C LYS A 255 -5.52 -22.00 -0.32
N ALA A 256 -5.39 -21.13 -1.32
CA ALA A 256 -6.22 -21.17 -2.52
C ALA A 256 -5.99 -22.47 -3.32
N ASP A 257 -4.73 -22.88 -3.48
CA ASP A 257 -4.36 -24.12 -4.16
C ASP A 257 -4.86 -25.37 -3.39
N GLY A 258 -4.79 -25.33 -2.06
CA GLY A 258 -5.34 -26.38 -1.20
C GLY A 258 -6.85 -26.53 -1.31
N LEU A 259 -7.58 -25.40 -1.37
CA LEU A 259 -9.04 -25.39 -1.48
C LEU A 259 -9.53 -25.84 -2.88
N ALA A 260 -8.80 -25.47 -3.93
CA ALA A 260 -9.06 -25.95 -5.29
C ALA A 260 -8.92 -27.48 -5.37
N ARG A 261 -7.87 -28.05 -4.77
CA ARG A 261 -7.65 -29.51 -4.74
C ARG A 261 -8.68 -30.27 -3.90
N SER A 262 -9.25 -29.67 -2.85
CA SER A 262 -10.31 -30.32 -2.07
C SER A 262 -11.67 -30.31 -2.78
N GLY A 263 -11.99 -29.24 -3.54
CA GLY A 263 -13.25 -29.16 -4.31
C GLY A 263 -13.31 -30.09 -5.52
N GLU A 264 -12.15 -30.44 -6.09
CA GLU A 264 -12.04 -31.46 -7.16
C GLU A 264 -12.21 -32.91 -6.64
N TYR A 265 -11.99 -33.15 -5.35
CA TYR A 265 -12.19 -34.47 -4.74
C TYR A 265 -13.67 -34.74 -4.40
N GLU A 266 -14.46 -33.70 -4.14
CA GLU A 266 -15.88 -33.85 -3.78
C GLU A 266 -16.80 -34.01 -5.02
N THR A 267 -16.33 -33.61 -6.20
CA THR A 267 -17.07 -33.78 -7.47
C THR A 267 -16.84 -35.13 -8.16
N THR A 268 -15.89 -35.94 -7.69
CA THR A 268 -15.55 -37.25 -8.29
C THR A 268 -16.17 -38.46 -7.57
N HIS A 269 -16.88 -38.24 -6.45
CA HIS A 269 -17.52 -39.32 -5.67
C HIS A 269 -19.06 -39.33 -5.70
N GLU A 270 -19.69 -38.44 -6.48
CA GLU A 270 -21.13 -38.47 -6.75
C GLU A 270 -21.40 -38.94 -8.19
N LYS A 271 -21.01 -40.18 -8.48
CA LYS A 271 -21.46 -40.92 -9.66
C LYS A 271 -21.54 -42.41 -9.41
#